data_AF-A0A2G1WGW2-F1
#
_entry.id   AF-A0A2G1WGW2-F1
#
_cell.length_a   1.000
_cell.length_b   1.000
_cell.length_c   1.000
_cell.angle_alpha   90.00
_cell.angle_beta   90.00
_cell.angle_gamma   90.00
#
_symmetry.space_group_name_H-M   'P 1'
#
loop_
_entity.id
_entity.type
_entity.pdbx_description
1 polymer ?
#
loop_
_entity_poly.entity_id
_entity_poly.type
_entity_poly.pdbx_seq_one_letter_code
_entity_poly.pdbx_strand_id
1 'polypeptide(L)'
;MEPTARSIARTYSDRVYPDPWEKVEDYQRVQAYAAEHPNAGRTAVGTALELPAGRVRPWLNGGRPDPVRGIETASANGWLDPECDMAGALVKLLAHVLAGGSINETFVPAITIGRRVDHETIEAAFTAVGVDAHCRHVNSDGRATELYPATDASVLGRCLVAMGAPKGAKTALNAVPAVVWESPKSIRRRFVEVYVAHRGAHFETKATTRIQEERPKSYIADLHKLISESVSSHVSHGESGITISANAARELGFA
;
A
#
# COMPACT_ATOMS: atom_id res chain seq x y z
N MET A 1 -3.42 9.37 -9.42
CA MET A 1 -2.93 9.17 -8.04
C MET A 1 -2.40 7.75 -7.98
N GLU A 2 -1.28 7.48 -7.29
CA GLU A 2 -0.85 6.09 -7.13
C GLU A 2 -1.90 5.27 -6.33
N PRO A 3 -2.09 3.97 -6.63
CA PRO A 3 -1.33 3.17 -7.59
C PRO A 3 -1.90 3.27 -9.03
N THR A 4 -1.01 3.42 -10.01
CA THR A 4 -1.31 3.32 -11.45
C THR A 4 -1.09 1.90 -11.98
N ALA A 5 -1.65 1.56 -13.14
CA ALA A 5 -1.38 0.27 -13.80
C ALA A 5 0.14 0.04 -14.01
N ARG A 6 0.87 1.10 -14.36
CA ARG A 6 2.31 1.07 -14.60
C ARG A 6 3.12 0.82 -13.34
N SER A 7 2.76 1.47 -12.22
CA SER A 7 3.48 1.28 -10.96
C SER A 7 3.22 -0.11 -10.37
N ILE A 8 1.99 -0.63 -10.48
CA ILE A 8 1.69 -2.02 -10.09
C ILE A 8 2.50 -3.01 -10.93
N ALA A 9 2.53 -2.85 -12.26
CA ALA A 9 3.30 -3.75 -13.13
C ALA A 9 4.76 -3.84 -12.68
N ARG A 10 5.36 -2.70 -12.37
CA ARG A 10 6.76 -2.60 -11.91
C ARG A 10 7.06 -3.23 -10.55
N THR A 11 6.03 -3.63 -9.79
CA THR A 11 6.24 -4.46 -8.59
C THR A 11 6.55 -5.91 -8.92
N TYR A 12 6.22 -6.38 -10.13
CA TYR A 12 6.51 -7.74 -10.57
C TYR A 12 7.95 -7.86 -11.04
N SER A 13 8.44 -9.09 -11.10
CA SER A 13 9.75 -9.40 -11.66
C SER A 13 9.55 -10.26 -12.90
N ASP A 14 10.30 -9.98 -13.96
CA ASP A 14 10.33 -10.79 -15.17
C ASP A 14 11.78 -11.14 -15.54
N ARG A 15 11.99 -12.28 -16.19
CA ARG A 15 13.33 -12.74 -16.61
C ARG A 15 13.72 -12.23 -17.99
N VAL A 16 12.73 -11.82 -18.79
CA VAL A 16 12.85 -11.44 -20.19
C VAL A 16 12.68 -9.93 -20.35
N TYR A 17 11.75 -9.34 -19.62
CA TYR A 17 11.47 -7.91 -19.65
C TYR A 17 12.15 -7.18 -18.49
N PRO A 18 13.11 -6.27 -18.75
CA PRO A 18 13.70 -5.44 -17.71
C PRO A 18 12.68 -4.53 -17.03
N ASP A 19 11.75 -3.94 -17.79
CA ASP A 19 10.56 -3.25 -17.25
C ASP A 19 9.32 -4.14 -17.47
N PRO A 20 8.72 -4.69 -16.40
CA PRO A 20 7.52 -5.52 -16.51
C PRO A 20 6.33 -4.81 -17.18
N TRP A 21 6.31 -3.47 -17.24
CA TRP A 21 5.29 -2.71 -17.97
C TRP A 21 5.33 -2.99 -19.48
N GLU A 22 6.52 -3.14 -20.08
CA GLU A 22 6.66 -3.45 -21.51
C GLU A 22 5.99 -4.80 -21.85
N LYS A 23 5.99 -5.75 -20.91
CA LYS A 23 5.28 -7.03 -21.07
C LYS A 23 3.77 -6.85 -21.13
N VAL A 24 3.22 -5.88 -20.38
CA VAL A 24 1.80 -5.52 -20.42
C VAL A 24 1.46 -4.91 -21.78
N GLU A 25 2.27 -3.97 -22.25
CA GLU A 25 2.09 -3.32 -23.55
C GLU A 25 2.15 -4.34 -24.70
N ASP A 26 3.14 -5.23 -24.72
CA ASP A 26 3.23 -6.29 -25.72
C ASP A 26 2.05 -7.27 -25.68
N TYR A 27 1.59 -7.62 -24.48
CA TYR A 27 0.39 -8.45 -24.35
C TYR A 27 -0.84 -7.75 -24.94
N GLN A 28 -1.05 -6.47 -24.63
CA GLN A 28 -2.16 -5.67 -25.17
C GLN A 28 -2.09 -5.55 -26.69
N ARG A 29 -0.90 -5.30 -27.27
CA ARG A 29 -0.68 -5.27 -28.73
C ARG A 29 -1.03 -6.61 -29.37
N VAL A 30 -0.64 -7.73 -28.75
CA VAL A 30 -0.99 -9.08 -29.23
C VAL A 30 -2.49 -9.32 -29.20
N GLN A 31 -3.19 -8.95 -28.11
CA GLN A 31 -4.64 -9.11 -28.02
C GLN A 31 -5.38 -8.25 -29.05
N ALA A 32 -4.97 -6.98 -29.24
CA ALA A 32 -5.55 -6.08 -30.23
C ALA A 32 -5.40 -6.63 -31.65
N TYR A 33 -4.18 -7.04 -32.02
CA TYR A 33 -3.92 -7.63 -33.34
C TYR A 33 -4.70 -8.92 -33.57
N ALA A 34 -4.79 -9.80 -32.56
CA ALA A 34 -5.55 -11.04 -32.67
C ALA A 34 -7.06 -10.80 -32.82
N ALA A 35 -7.60 -9.74 -32.22
CA ALA A 35 -8.99 -9.34 -32.38
C ALA A 35 -9.28 -8.83 -33.81
N GLU A 36 -8.37 -8.07 -34.40
CA GLU A 36 -8.46 -7.59 -35.80
C GLU A 36 -8.21 -8.70 -36.83
N HIS A 37 -7.42 -9.72 -36.45
CA HIS A 37 -7.00 -10.82 -37.32
C HIS A 37 -7.26 -12.19 -36.66
N PRO A 38 -8.51 -12.63 -36.52
CA PRO A 38 -8.87 -13.82 -35.73
C PRO A 38 -8.27 -15.14 -36.26
N ASN A 39 -7.91 -15.20 -37.54
CA ASN A 39 -7.30 -16.38 -38.17
C ASN A 39 -5.76 -16.33 -38.17
N ALA A 40 -5.13 -15.26 -37.64
CA ALA A 40 -3.69 -15.13 -37.63
C ALA A 40 -3.07 -16.06 -36.58
N GLY A 41 -2.29 -17.05 -37.05
CA GLY A 41 -1.50 -17.90 -36.17
C GLY A 41 -0.33 -17.16 -35.51
N ARG A 42 0.23 -17.74 -34.45
CA ARG A 42 1.35 -17.19 -33.66
C ARG A 42 2.53 -16.65 -34.46
N THR A 43 2.84 -17.23 -35.62
CA THR A 43 3.95 -16.80 -36.48
C THR A 43 3.60 -15.48 -37.17
N ALA A 44 2.41 -15.37 -37.73
CA ALA A 44 1.94 -14.15 -38.39
C ALA A 44 1.85 -12.99 -37.39
N VAL A 45 1.29 -13.24 -36.21
CA VAL A 45 1.22 -12.24 -35.13
C VAL A 45 2.62 -11.84 -34.63
N GLY A 46 3.51 -12.81 -34.41
CA GLY A 46 4.88 -12.55 -33.99
C GLY A 46 5.67 -11.74 -35.01
N THR A 47 5.55 -12.04 -36.30
CA THR A 47 6.18 -11.25 -37.36
C THR A 47 5.63 -9.83 -37.43
N ALA A 48 4.30 -9.66 -37.35
CA ALA A 48 3.67 -8.34 -37.44
C ALA A 48 4.02 -7.42 -36.26
N LEU A 49 4.21 -7.99 -35.06
CA LEU A 49 4.49 -7.23 -33.84
C LEU A 49 5.96 -7.24 -33.44
N GLU A 50 6.83 -7.87 -34.23
CA GLU A 50 8.26 -8.05 -33.96
C GLU A 50 8.54 -8.79 -32.63
N LEU A 51 7.69 -9.77 -32.32
CA LEU A 51 7.76 -10.59 -31.10
C LEU A 51 8.11 -12.05 -31.40
N PRO A 52 8.92 -12.71 -30.55
CA PRO A 52 9.16 -14.14 -30.70
C PRO A 52 7.85 -14.93 -30.68
N ALA A 53 7.60 -15.75 -31.70
CA ALA A 53 6.36 -16.55 -31.81
C ALA A 53 6.12 -17.48 -30.60
N GLY A 54 7.20 -17.88 -29.91
CA GLY A 54 7.11 -18.63 -28.65
C GLY A 54 6.51 -17.83 -27.49
N ARG A 55 6.71 -16.51 -27.47
CA ARG A 55 6.14 -15.58 -26.48
C ARG A 55 4.67 -15.28 -26.75
N VAL A 56 4.32 -15.12 -28.03
CA VAL A 56 2.96 -14.83 -28.47
C VAL A 56 2.01 -16.02 -28.27
N ARG A 57 2.49 -17.25 -28.54
CA ARG A 57 1.68 -18.48 -28.44
C ARG A 57 0.86 -18.61 -27.15
N PRO A 58 1.44 -18.53 -25.93
CA PRO A 58 0.66 -18.66 -24.71
C PRO A 58 -0.40 -17.56 -24.58
N TRP A 59 -0.13 -16.34 -25.07
CA TRP A 59 -1.07 -15.22 -24.97
C TRP A 59 -2.28 -15.34 -25.89
N LEU A 60 -2.11 -15.93 -27.07
CA LEU A 60 -3.23 -16.26 -27.97
C LEU A 60 -4.09 -17.40 -27.42
N ASN A 61 -3.50 -18.29 -26.62
CA ASN A 61 -4.20 -19.42 -26.01
C ASN A 61 -4.83 -19.09 -24.65
N GLY A 62 -5.14 -17.82 -24.39
CA GLY A 62 -5.75 -17.35 -23.13
C GLY A 62 -4.78 -17.20 -21.95
N GLY A 63 -3.49 -17.49 -22.13
CA GLY A 63 -2.48 -17.30 -21.10
C GLY A 63 -2.25 -15.81 -20.84
N ARG A 64 -2.43 -15.38 -19.60
CA ARG A 64 -2.26 -13.97 -19.21
C ARG A 64 -0.98 -13.76 -18.40
N PRO A 65 -0.15 -12.72 -18.67
CA PRO A 65 0.98 -12.38 -17.80
C PRO A 65 0.55 -12.02 -16.37
N ASP A 66 1.40 -12.33 -15.39
CA ASP A 66 1.11 -12.00 -13.97
C ASP A 66 0.88 -10.50 -13.71
N PRO A 67 1.66 -9.56 -14.29
CA PRO A 67 1.39 -8.13 -14.14
C PRO A 67 0.00 -7.74 -14.67
N VAL A 68 -0.43 -8.33 -15.80
CA VAL A 68 -1.75 -8.07 -16.38
C VAL A 68 -2.86 -8.58 -15.46
N ARG A 69 -2.73 -9.81 -14.92
CA ARG A 69 -3.67 -10.32 -13.91
C ARG A 69 -3.76 -9.40 -12.69
N GLY A 70 -2.61 -8.93 -12.20
CA GLY A 70 -2.55 -8.00 -11.06
C GLY A 70 -3.26 -6.68 -11.33
N ILE A 71 -3.03 -6.08 -12.51
CA ILE A 71 -3.70 -4.85 -12.95
C ILE A 71 -5.21 -5.05 -13.02
N GLU A 72 -5.68 -6.14 -13.63
CA GLU A 72 -7.11 -6.41 -13.74
C GLU A 72 -7.76 -6.63 -12.37
N THR A 73 -7.11 -7.38 -11.47
CA THR A 73 -7.59 -7.55 -10.09
C THR A 73 -7.65 -6.21 -9.35
N ALA A 74 -6.61 -5.38 -9.47
CA ALA A 74 -6.60 -4.05 -8.86
C ALA A 74 -7.69 -3.13 -9.46
N SER A 75 -7.90 -3.19 -10.77
CA SER A 75 -8.97 -2.47 -11.46
C SER A 75 -10.35 -2.91 -11.00
N ALA A 76 -10.59 -4.23 -10.90
CA ALA A 76 -11.86 -4.81 -10.47
C ALA A 76 -12.25 -4.41 -9.04
N ASN A 77 -11.25 -4.21 -8.18
CA ASN A 77 -11.44 -3.72 -6.81
C ASN A 77 -11.42 -2.16 -6.70
N GLY A 78 -11.27 -1.44 -7.81
CA GLY A 78 -11.23 0.03 -7.83
C GLY A 78 -9.95 0.64 -7.26
N TRP A 79 -8.88 -0.13 -7.12
CA TRP A 79 -7.62 0.34 -6.52
C TRP A 79 -6.72 1.12 -7.49
N LEU A 80 -6.92 0.96 -8.80
CA LEU A 80 -6.15 1.68 -9.81
C LEU A 80 -6.66 3.09 -10.02
N ASP A 81 -5.73 4.04 -10.05
CA ASP A 81 -6.00 5.47 -10.21
C ASP A 81 -7.20 5.91 -9.34
N PRO A 82 -7.17 5.60 -8.03
CA PRO A 82 -8.36 5.63 -7.20
C PRO A 82 -8.80 7.09 -7.01
N GLU A 83 -10.11 7.30 -7.11
CA GLU A 83 -10.75 8.57 -6.81
C GLU A 83 -11.53 8.49 -5.49
N CYS A 84 -11.85 9.65 -4.93
CA CYS A 84 -12.79 9.81 -3.82
C CYS A 84 -12.49 8.90 -2.61
N ASP A 85 -13.47 8.13 -2.15
CA ASP A 85 -13.43 7.35 -0.91
C ASP A 85 -12.40 6.22 -0.95
N MET A 86 -12.20 5.58 -2.12
CA MET A 86 -11.24 4.49 -2.26
C MET A 86 -9.80 4.97 -2.09
N ALA A 87 -9.47 6.17 -2.59
CA ALA A 87 -8.18 6.80 -2.34
C ALA A 87 -7.94 7.02 -0.84
N GLY A 88 -8.97 7.52 -0.14
CA GLY A 88 -8.93 7.69 1.31
C GLY A 88 -8.77 6.37 2.07
N ALA A 89 -9.48 5.32 1.64
CA ALA A 89 -9.41 3.99 2.23
C ALA A 89 -8.00 3.37 2.06
N LEU A 90 -7.43 3.45 0.86
CA LEU A 90 -6.07 2.97 0.59
C LEU A 90 -5.01 3.74 1.38
N VAL A 91 -5.12 5.08 1.47
CA VAL A 91 -4.19 5.89 2.28
C VAL A 91 -4.32 5.57 3.77
N LYS A 92 -5.54 5.33 4.27
CA LYS A 92 -5.76 4.88 5.65
C LYS A 92 -5.12 3.51 5.88
N LEU A 93 -5.29 2.56 4.97
CA LEU A 93 -4.68 1.23 5.05
C LEU A 93 -3.15 1.31 4.99
N LEU A 94 -2.60 2.18 4.15
CA LEU A 94 -1.17 2.50 4.10
C LEU A 94 -0.66 3.01 5.45
N ALA A 95 -1.43 3.85 6.16
CA ALA A 95 -1.09 4.30 7.51
C ALA A 95 -0.99 3.13 8.50
N HIS A 96 -1.95 2.20 8.47
CA HIS A 96 -1.90 0.98 9.29
C HIS A 96 -0.66 0.15 8.98
N VAL A 97 -0.36 -0.06 7.69
CA VAL A 97 0.82 -0.82 7.27
C VAL A 97 2.10 -0.15 7.71
N LEU A 98 2.26 1.17 7.52
CA LEU A 98 3.48 1.89 7.90
C LEU A 98 3.67 1.94 9.42
N ALA A 99 2.60 2.11 10.19
CA ALA A 99 2.67 2.32 11.63
C ALA A 99 2.67 0.99 12.41
N GLY A 100 1.76 0.07 12.12
CA GLY A 100 1.55 -1.17 12.91
C GLY A 100 1.63 -2.47 12.11
N GLY A 101 1.94 -2.42 10.82
CA GLY A 101 1.95 -3.62 9.97
C GLY A 101 3.27 -3.96 9.30
N SER A 102 3.20 -4.77 8.25
CA SER A 102 4.32 -5.06 7.34
C SER A 102 3.78 -5.59 6.01
N ILE A 103 4.61 -5.57 4.98
CA ILE A 103 4.37 -6.28 3.72
C ILE A 103 5.50 -7.29 3.57
N ASN A 104 5.17 -8.57 3.46
CA ASN A 104 6.16 -9.63 3.38
C ASN A 104 6.75 -9.78 1.95
N GLU A 105 7.63 -10.76 1.78
CA GLU A 105 8.29 -11.02 0.49
C GLU A 105 7.35 -11.42 -0.65
N THR A 106 6.15 -11.91 -0.33
CA THR A 106 5.09 -12.29 -1.29
C THR A 106 4.04 -11.19 -1.47
N PHE A 107 4.33 -9.97 -1.00
CA PHE A 107 3.44 -8.81 -1.06
C PHE A 107 2.14 -8.97 -0.27
N VAL A 108 2.11 -9.80 0.77
CA VAL A 108 0.94 -9.90 1.65
C VAL A 108 1.08 -8.88 2.78
N PRO A 109 0.17 -7.89 2.89
CA PRO A 109 0.14 -6.99 4.02
C PRO A 109 -0.42 -7.70 5.26
N ALA A 110 0.14 -7.40 6.41
CA ALA A 110 -0.37 -7.83 7.72
C ALA A 110 -0.29 -6.68 8.71
N ILE A 111 -1.29 -6.51 9.57
CA ILE A 111 -1.38 -5.42 10.55
C ILE A 111 -1.58 -6.02 11.94
N THR A 112 -0.76 -5.60 12.88
CA THR A 112 -0.79 -6.07 14.26
C THR A 112 -1.81 -5.28 15.08
N ILE A 113 -2.55 -5.98 15.94
CA ILE A 113 -3.44 -5.36 16.94
C ILE A 113 -2.60 -4.64 17.99
N GLY A 114 -3.05 -3.45 18.41
CA GLY A 114 -2.39 -2.65 19.44
C GLY A 114 -3.37 -2.08 20.46
N ARG A 115 -2.85 -1.39 21.46
CA ARG A 115 -3.65 -0.84 22.57
C ARG A 115 -4.77 0.11 22.11
N ARG A 116 -4.51 0.92 21.07
CA ARG A 116 -5.45 1.91 20.53
C ARG A 116 -6.00 1.52 19.15
N VAL A 117 -5.61 0.35 18.64
CA VAL A 117 -6.01 -0.14 17.33
C VAL A 117 -6.40 -1.59 17.50
N ASP A 118 -7.70 -1.81 17.72
CA ASP A 118 -8.28 -3.13 17.93
C ASP A 118 -8.54 -3.88 16.62
N HIS A 119 -9.07 -5.10 16.76
CA HIS A 119 -9.45 -5.96 15.65
C HIS A 119 -10.43 -5.26 14.70
N GLU A 120 -11.53 -4.71 15.23
CA GLU A 120 -12.61 -4.09 14.45
C GLU A 120 -12.09 -2.89 13.64
N THR A 121 -11.18 -2.10 14.22
CA THR A 121 -10.57 -0.97 13.51
C THR A 121 -9.77 -1.42 12.28
N ILE A 122 -9.02 -2.52 12.40
CA ILE A 122 -8.20 -3.06 11.30
C ILE A 122 -9.08 -3.76 10.27
N GLU A 123 -10.06 -4.55 10.72
CA GLU A 123 -11.04 -5.22 9.86
C GLU A 123 -11.80 -4.20 9.01
N ALA A 124 -12.31 -3.13 9.63
CA ALA A 124 -12.97 -2.04 8.91
C ALA A 124 -12.05 -1.34 7.88
N ALA A 125 -10.74 -1.32 8.09
CA ALA A 125 -9.78 -0.77 7.12
C ALA A 125 -9.62 -1.68 5.89
N PHE A 126 -9.66 -3.00 6.07
CA PHE A 126 -9.67 -3.96 4.96
C PHE A 126 -11.02 -3.95 4.22
N THR A 127 -12.14 -3.94 4.94
CA THR A 127 -13.48 -3.87 4.34
C THR A 127 -13.65 -2.60 3.51
N ALA A 128 -13.10 -1.46 3.96
CA ALA A 128 -13.16 -0.20 3.21
C ALA A 128 -12.45 -0.25 1.84
N VAL A 129 -11.52 -1.19 1.64
CA VAL A 129 -10.88 -1.43 0.33
C VAL A 129 -11.47 -2.65 -0.40
N GLY A 130 -12.58 -3.19 0.08
CA GLY A 130 -13.34 -4.27 -0.57
C GLY A 130 -12.86 -5.69 -0.27
N VAL A 131 -12.05 -5.90 0.77
CA VAL A 131 -11.56 -7.25 1.14
C VAL A 131 -11.89 -7.60 2.58
N ASP A 132 -12.21 -8.86 2.81
CA ASP A 132 -12.34 -9.41 4.17
C ASP A 132 -10.96 -9.62 4.80
N ALA A 133 -10.93 -9.75 6.13
CA ALA A 133 -9.71 -10.00 6.88
C ALA A 133 -9.71 -11.40 7.52
N HIS A 134 -8.53 -11.97 7.67
CA HIS A 134 -8.27 -13.17 8.45
C HIS A 134 -7.29 -12.87 9.57
N CYS A 135 -7.42 -13.60 10.67
CA CYS A 135 -6.53 -13.51 11.82
C CYS A 135 -5.49 -14.62 11.82
N ARG A 136 -4.27 -14.27 12.25
CA ARG A 136 -3.24 -15.23 12.64
C ARG A 136 -2.68 -14.86 14.01
N HIS A 137 -2.02 -15.83 14.65
CA HIS A 137 -1.42 -15.67 15.99
C HIS A 137 -2.43 -15.29 17.09
N VAL A 138 -3.70 -15.68 16.96
CA VAL A 138 -4.76 -15.38 17.95
C VAL A 138 -4.44 -15.98 19.33
N ASN A 139 -3.84 -17.18 19.35
CA ASN A 139 -3.53 -17.93 20.58
C ASN A 139 -2.01 -18.16 20.73
N SER A 140 -1.18 -17.20 20.30
CA SER A 140 0.28 -17.35 20.37
C SER A 140 0.85 -16.55 21.52
N ASP A 141 1.42 -17.23 22.52
CA ASP A 141 2.00 -16.57 23.71
C ASP A 141 3.22 -15.68 23.41
N GLY A 142 3.81 -15.79 22.22
CA GLY A 142 5.01 -15.05 21.81
C GLY A 142 4.83 -14.12 20.63
N ARG A 143 3.61 -13.99 20.07
CA ARG A 143 3.34 -13.14 18.91
C ARG A 143 2.02 -12.44 19.05
N ALA A 144 2.02 -11.14 18.79
CA ALA A 144 0.79 -10.37 18.73
C ALA A 144 -0.12 -10.89 17.60
N THR A 145 -1.43 -10.82 17.82
CA THR A 145 -2.43 -11.16 16.81
C THR A 145 -2.34 -10.18 15.64
N GLU A 146 -2.42 -10.72 14.43
CA GLU A 146 -2.31 -9.95 13.19
C GLU A 146 -3.47 -10.26 12.26
N LEU A 147 -3.95 -9.23 11.57
CA LEU A 147 -4.95 -9.33 10.51
C LEU A 147 -4.29 -9.19 9.14
N TYR A 148 -4.75 -9.95 8.16
CA TYR A 148 -4.29 -9.90 6.77
C TYR A 148 -5.47 -10.13 5.80
N PRO A 149 -5.39 -9.70 4.53
CA PRO A 149 -6.50 -9.86 3.58
C PRO A 149 -6.83 -11.33 3.29
N ALA A 150 -8.12 -11.65 3.20
CA ALA A 150 -8.63 -12.97 2.84
C ALA A 150 -8.49 -13.27 1.35
N THR A 151 -8.68 -12.25 0.51
CA THR A 151 -8.65 -12.32 -0.95
C THR A 151 -7.70 -11.28 -1.52
N ASP A 152 -7.18 -11.53 -2.73
CA ASP A 152 -6.34 -10.60 -3.50
C ASP A 152 -5.13 -10.01 -2.75
N ALA A 153 -4.69 -10.68 -1.67
CA ALA A 153 -3.78 -10.12 -0.69
C ALA A 153 -2.45 -9.64 -1.29
N SER A 154 -1.88 -10.43 -2.21
CA SER A 154 -0.64 -10.06 -2.91
C SER A 154 -0.83 -8.86 -3.83
N VAL A 155 -1.99 -8.73 -4.49
CA VAL A 155 -2.29 -7.59 -5.37
C VAL A 155 -2.49 -6.33 -4.54
N LEU A 156 -3.23 -6.42 -3.43
CA LEU A 156 -3.40 -5.29 -2.51
C LEU A 156 -2.06 -4.82 -1.92
N GLY A 157 -1.19 -5.73 -1.49
CA GLY A 157 0.13 -5.31 -1.01
C GLY A 157 1.02 -4.72 -2.11
N ARG A 158 0.89 -5.15 -3.36
CA ARG A 158 1.56 -4.49 -4.50
C ARG A 158 1.04 -3.08 -4.73
N CYS A 159 -0.28 -2.86 -4.61
CA CYS A 159 -0.86 -1.52 -4.62
C CYS A 159 -0.24 -0.63 -3.55
N LEU A 160 -0.14 -1.12 -2.32
CA LEU A 160 0.46 -0.38 -1.21
C LEU A 160 1.96 -0.12 -1.42
N VAL A 161 2.70 -1.07 -2.01
CA VAL A 161 4.11 -0.86 -2.39
C VAL A 161 4.25 0.21 -3.47
N ALA A 162 3.40 0.19 -4.50
CA ALA A 162 3.34 1.23 -5.52
C ALA A 162 3.00 2.61 -4.94
N MET A 163 2.20 2.65 -3.87
CA MET A 163 1.91 3.85 -3.08
C MET A 163 3.05 4.28 -2.13
N GLY A 164 4.16 3.53 -2.07
CA GLY A 164 5.35 3.86 -1.28
C GLY A 164 5.48 3.11 0.05
N ALA A 165 4.68 2.06 0.29
CA ALA A 165 4.96 1.14 1.40
C ALA A 165 6.24 0.35 1.12
N PRO A 166 7.14 0.19 2.10
CA PRO A 166 8.31 -0.66 1.93
C PRO A 166 7.89 -2.13 1.91
N LYS A 167 8.49 -2.90 1.01
CA LYS A 167 8.48 -4.36 1.04
C LYS A 167 9.55 -4.81 2.06
N GLY A 168 9.16 -5.54 3.10
CA GLY A 168 10.06 -5.95 4.18
C GLY A 168 10.32 -4.85 5.21
N ALA A 169 11.60 -4.63 5.57
CA ALA A 169 11.97 -3.74 6.66
C ALA A 169 11.66 -2.26 6.36
N LYS A 170 11.05 -1.56 7.33
CA LYS A 170 10.66 -0.14 7.20
C LYS A 170 11.75 0.85 7.57
N THR A 171 12.85 0.38 8.14
CA THR A 171 13.93 1.20 8.70
C THR A 171 14.67 2.02 7.64
N ALA A 172 14.53 1.67 6.36
CA ALA A 172 15.15 2.39 5.24
C ALA A 172 14.27 3.52 4.66
N LEU A 173 12.98 3.61 5.04
CA LEU A 173 12.09 4.63 4.47
C LEU A 173 12.44 6.02 5.01
N ASN A 174 12.85 6.93 4.12
CA ASN A 174 13.45 8.22 4.47
C ASN A 174 12.48 9.42 4.43
N ALA A 175 11.25 9.24 3.92
CA ALA A 175 10.18 10.23 3.88
C ALA A 175 8.80 9.55 3.97
N VAL A 176 7.77 10.30 4.33
CA VAL A 176 6.38 9.83 4.22
C VAL A 176 6.04 9.70 2.74
N PRO A 177 5.31 8.65 2.30
CA PRO A 177 5.01 8.47 0.89
C PRO A 177 4.29 9.66 0.26
N ALA A 178 4.67 10.01 -0.97
CA ALA A 178 4.18 11.18 -1.70
C ALA A 178 2.64 11.20 -1.82
N VAL A 179 2.02 10.02 -1.99
CA VAL A 179 0.55 9.90 -2.07
C VAL A 179 -0.17 10.46 -0.83
N VAL A 180 0.47 10.42 0.34
CA VAL A 180 -0.08 11.03 1.56
C VAL A 180 -0.06 12.55 1.41
N TRP A 181 1.05 13.14 0.97
CA TRP A 181 1.17 14.58 0.77
C TRP A 181 0.25 15.14 -0.32
N GLU A 182 0.06 14.37 -1.39
CA GLU A 182 -0.83 14.68 -2.51
C GLU A 182 -2.31 14.54 -2.15
N SER A 183 -2.63 13.87 -1.04
CA SER A 183 -3.99 13.68 -0.59
C SER A 183 -4.62 14.95 0.00
N PRO A 184 -5.95 15.11 -0.12
CA PRO A 184 -6.71 16.13 0.60
C PRO A 184 -6.37 16.19 2.09
N LYS A 185 -6.46 17.40 2.69
CA LYS A 185 -6.15 17.62 4.12
C LYS A 185 -6.89 16.68 5.07
N SER A 186 -8.15 16.34 4.77
CA SER A 186 -8.95 15.39 5.54
C SER A 186 -8.34 13.99 5.56
N ILE A 187 -7.87 13.49 4.41
CA ILE A 187 -7.21 12.18 4.29
C ILE A 187 -5.85 12.20 4.97
N ARG A 188 -5.06 13.28 4.82
CA ARG A 188 -3.79 13.46 5.55
C ARG A 188 -3.97 13.40 7.06
N ARG A 189 -5.00 14.09 7.56
CA ARG A 189 -5.34 14.04 8.98
C ARG A 189 -5.74 12.63 9.42
N ARG A 190 -6.52 11.91 8.63
CA ARG A 190 -6.91 10.52 8.95
C ARG A 190 -5.71 9.58 8.98
N PHE A 191 -4.75 9.77 8.07
CA PHE A 191 -3.46 9.07 8.11
C PHE A 191 -2.73 9.34 9.44
N VAL A 192 -2.64 10.60 9.86
CA VAL A 192 -2.00 10.99 11.12
C VAL A 192 -2.69 10.34 12.33
N GLU A 193 -4.02 10.37 12.38
CA GLU A 193 -4.79 9.72 13.45
C GLU A 193 -4.44 8.23 13.57
N VAL A 194 -4.45 7.48 12.45
CA VAL A 194 -4.08 6.06 12.45
C VAL A 194 -2.62 5.85 12.87
N TYR A 195 -1.71 6.68 12.35
CA TYR A 195 -0.28 6.56 12.67
C TYR A 195 -0.01 6.79 14.16
N VAL A 196 -0.63 7.81 14.75
CA VAL A 196 -0.51 8.15 16.17
C VAL A 196 -1.20 7.11 17.05
N ALA A 197 -2.31 6.50 16.60
CA ALA A 197 -2.96 5.41 17.33
C ALA A 197 -2.01 4.20 17.49
N HIS A 198 -1.28 3.84 16.43
CA HIS A 198 -0.30 2.75 16.46
C HIS A 198 0.98 3.08 17.24
N ARG A 199 1.54 4.27 17.04
CA ARG A 199 2.92 4.60 17.49
C ARG A 199 2.98 5.52 18.69
N GLY A 200 1.87 6.16 19.04
CA GLY A 200 1.78 7.05 20.17
C GLY A 200 1.86 6.29 21.49
N ALA A 201 2.97 6.45 22.21
CA ALA A 201 3.10 5.96 23.57
C ALA A 201 2.05 6.61 24.47
N HIS A 202 1.34 5.77 25.22
CA HIS A 202 0.45 6.22 26.27
C HIS A 202 1.21 6.33 27.59
N PHE A 203 0.99 7.42 28.30
CA PHE A 203 1.48 7.62 29.65
C PHE A 203 0.30 7.83 30.59
N GLU A 204 0.22 7.05 31.66
CA GLU A 204 -0.88 7.17 32.63
C GLU A 204 -0.88 8.53 33.35
N THR A 205 0.29 9.16 33.47
CA THR A 205 0.50 10.37 34.27
C THR A 205 0.51 11.66 33.45
N LYS A 206 0.44 11.59 32.11
CA LYS A 206 0.45 12.78 31.24
C LYS A 206 -0.27 12.55 29.92
N ALA A 207 -1.00 13.57 29.48
CA ALA A 207 -1.76 13.54 28.23
C ALA A 207 -0.90 13.79 26.96
N THR A 208 0.39 14.08 27.10
CA THR A 208 1.32 14.21 25.96
C THR A 208 1.53 12.85 25.30
N THR A 209 1.48 12.78 23.96
CA THR A 209 1.76 11.55 23.20
C THR A 209 3.16 11.62 22.60
N ARG A 210 3.95 10.55 22.74
CA ARG A 210 5.30 10.46 22.17
C ARG A 210 5.39 9.35 21.14
N ILE A 211 5.96 9.63 19.99
CA ILE A 211 6.30 8.64 18.96
C ILE A 211 7.81 8.45 18.98
N GLN A 212 8.27 7.20 19.05
CA GLN A 212 9.67 6.83 18.86
C GLN A 212 9.78 5.88 17.69
N GLU A 213 10.74 6.12 16.79
CA GLU A 213 10.89 5.39 15.55
C GLU A 213 12.37 5.09 15.29
N GLU A 214 12.64 3.87 14.84
CA GLU A 214 13.94 3.48 14.30
C GLU A 214 13.93 3.77 12.78
N ARG A 215 13.89 5.05 12.43
CA ARG A 215 13.86 5.53 11.04
C ARG A 215 14.84 6.69 10.85
N PRO A 216 15.23 7.01 9.61
CA PRO A 216 16.15 8.11 9.34
C PRO A 216 15.60 9.45 9.85
N LYS A 217 16.49 10.36 10.28
CA LYS A 217 16.11 11.70 10.77
C LYS A 217 15.22 12.47 9.78
N SER A 218 15.43 12.27 8.47
CA SER A 218 14.61 12.86 7.41
C SER A 218 13.16 12.40 7.48
N TYR A 219 12.91 11.13 7.80
CA TYR A 219 11.56 10.59 7.95
C TYR A 219 10.87 11.20 9.17
N ILE A 220 11.59 11.36 10.28
CA ILE A 220 11.06 11.97 11.50
C ILE A 220 10.67 13.43 11.25
N ALA A 221 11.51 14.18 10.53
CA ALA A 221 11.22 15.56 10.17
C ALA A 221 9.99 15.67 9.23
N ASP A 222 9.89 14.78 8.23
CA ASP A 222 8.76 14.79 7.31
C ASP A 222 7.45 14.38 8.00
N LEU A 223 7.48 13.35 8.85
CA LEU A 223 6.34 12.97 9.68
C LEU A 223 5.94 14.08 10.66
N HIS A 224 6.90 14.76 11.28
CA HIS A 224 6.64 15.92 12.15
C HIS A 224 5.90 17.02 11.41
N LYS A 225 6.34 17.35 10.19
CA LYS A 225 5.66 18.34 9.35
C LYS A 225 4.23 17.92 9.06
N LEU A 226 4.00 16.66 8.68
CA LEU A 226 2.66 16.15 8.39
C LEU A 226 1.72 16.22 9.60
N ILE A 227 2.20 15.84 10.78
CA ILE A 227 1.42 15.91 12.01
C ILE A 227 1.13 17.37 12.35
N SER A 228 2.13 18.25 12.26
CA SER A 228 1.99 19.68 12.57
C SER A 228 0.99 20.39 11.66
N GLU A 229 0.91 20.02 10.37
CA GLU A 229 -0.11 20.56 9.45
C GLU A 229 -1.53 20.03 9.71
N SER A 230 -1.66 18.96 10.52
CA SER A 230 -2.94 18.30 10.80
C SER A 230 -3.59 18.75 12.12
N VAL A 231 -2.87 19.54 12.94
CA VAL A 231 -3.33 20.06 14.24
C VAL A 231 -3.03 21.55 14.35
N SER A 232 -3.75 22.24 15.22
CA SER A 232 -3.50 23.65 15.54
C SER A 232 -2.51 23.84 16.69
N SER A 233 -2.45 22.86 17.60
CA SER A 233 -1.58 22.89 18.77
C SER A 233 -0.13 22.45 18.49
N HIS A 234 0.77 22.76 19.43
CA HIS A 234 2.20 22.53 19.27
C HIS A 234 2.59 21.04 19.17
N VAL A 235 3.48 20.75 18.23
CA VAL A 235 4.16 19.46 18.04
C VAL A 235 5.64 19.74 17.84
N SER A 236 6.50 19.01 18.54
CA SER A 236 7.96 19.12 18.42
C SER A 236 8.57 17.78 18.00
N HIS A 237 9.77 17.81 17.45
CA HIS A 237 10.52 16.59 17.14
C HIS A 237 11.96 16.69 17.64
N GLY A 238 12.54 15.54 17.96
CA GLY A 238 13.96 15.38 18.22
C GLY A 238 14.59 14.53 17.12
N GLU A 239 15.74 13.93 17.42
CA GLU A 239 16.47 13.11 16.45
C GLU A 239 15.77 11.79 16.11
N SER A 240 15.11 11.16 17.08
CA SER A 240 14.54 9.80 16.96
C SER A 240 13.06 9.72 17.26
N GLY A 241 12.35 10.86 17.33
CA GLY A 241 10.94 10.84 17.69
C GLY A 241 10.26 12.20 17.70
N ILE A 242 8.96 12.14 17.93
CA ILE A 242 8.03 13.28 17.88
C ILE A 242 7.29 13.35 19.21
N THR A 243 7.12 14.56 19.73
CA THR A 243 6.32 14.85 20.93
C THR A 243 5.11 15.69 20.54
N ILE A 244 3.93 15.12 20.78
CA ILE A 244 2.63 15.73 20.51
C ILE A 244 2.09 16.26 21.83
N SER A 245 1.88 17.57 21.93
CA SER A 245 1.34 18.20 23.15
C SER A 245 -0.02 17.63 23.54
N ALA A 246 -0.41 17.75 24.80
CA ALA A 246 -1.70 17.26 25.29
C ALA A 246 -2.91 17.84 24.52
N ASN A 247 -2.85 19.11 24.12
CA ASN A 247 -3.92 19.72 23.32
C ASN A 247 -3.97 19.13 21.91
N ALA A 248 -2.81 18.97 21.25
CA ALA A 248 -2.73 18.33 19.93
C ALA A 248 -3.20 16.86 19.97
N ALA A 249 -2.85 16.12 21.02
CA ALA A 249 -3.32 14.75 21.21
C ALA A 249 -4.85 14.71 21.34
N ARG A 250 -5.44 15.61 22.15
CA ARG A 250 -6.90 15.77 22.26
C ARG A 250 -7.56 16.13 20.94
N GLU A 251 -6.97 17.03 20.16
CA GLU A 251 -7.47 17.36 18.81
C GLU A 251 -7.54 16.13 17.91
N LEU A 252 -6.59 15.20 18.04
CA LEU A 252 -6.54 13.95 17.28
C LEU A 252 -7.38 12.81 17.89
N GLY A 253 -8.12 13.07 18.98
CA GLY A 253 -8.94 12.08 19.67
C GLY A 253 -8.20 11.18 20.66
N PHE A 254 -6.99 11.57 21.08
CA PHE A 254 -6.18 10.86 22.08
C PHE A 254 -6.12 11.69 23.36
N ALA A 255 -6.98 11.38 24.32
CA ALA A 255 -7.02 11.99 25.65
C ALA A 255 -7.03 10.90 26.72
#